data_AF-A0A954RW90-F1
#
_entry.id   AF-A0A954RW90-F1
#
_cell.length_a   1.000
_cell.length_b   1.000
_cell.length_c   1.000
_cell.angle_alpha   90.00
_cell.angle_beta   90.00
_cell.angle_gamma   90.00
#
_symmetry.space_group_name_H-M   'P 1'
#
loop_
_entity.id
_entity.type
_entity.pdbx_description
1 polymer ?
#
loop_
_entity_poly.entity_id
_entity_poly.type
_entity_poly.pdbx_seq_one_letter_code
_entity_poly.pdbx_strand_id
1 'polypeptide(L)'
;MSALCIAVSAIGQEPTPAPVSVVTVEPSEATAAQVDGRWVVASETRRLAALIRVDGEAKFVIVDVMFRIENGSFKLARGVSVTALPAEAGRLFGVSGPAGEYLVEVVSSDPNLGVVKDKLTIQIGKRPDPPTPDDPDPPAPDDVPFKSDGLAVMVVKEASGDALLPAEQSNIFRSVKVRDWLNSNCTKASDNNPFCRTWDDDYTDATLANAPSDVVAAYKATKTAAKSLPWVCVANKSKGFSGPLPGNVDDFIKLLEGLK
;
A
#
# COMPACT_ATOMS: atom_id res chain seq x y z
N MET A 1 52.14 -31.44 -59.50
CA MET A 1 51.95 -31.01 -58.10
C MET A 1 50.80 -30.04 -58.08
N SER A 2 49.59 -30.50 -57.74
CA SER A 2 48.40 -29.66 -57.68
C SER A 2 48.15 -29.28 -56.22
N ALA A 3 48.20 -27.97 -55.93
CA ALA A 3 47.88 -27.44 -54.61
C ALA A 3 46.36 -27.38 -54.45
N LEU A 4 45.84 -28.08 -53.44
CA LEU A 4 44.45 -28.08 -53.02
C LEU A 4 44.19 -26.81 -52.21
N CYS A 5 43.47 -25.84 -52.76
CA CYS A 5 42.98 -24.68 -52.01
C CYS A 5 41.81 -25.10 -51.11
N ILE A 6 42.04 -25.09 -49.79
CA ILE A 6 40.98 -25.23 -48.79
C ILE A 6 40.36 -23.85 -48.58
N ALA A 7 39.13 -23.66 -49.06
CA ALA A 7 38.34 -22.49 -48.71
C ALA A 7 37.79 -22.66 -47.29
N VAL A 8 38.34 -21.91 -46.34
CA VAL A 8 37.76 -21.75 -45.00
C VAL A 8 36.57 -20.80 -45.15
N SER A 9 35.36 -21.35 -45.14
CA SER A 9 34.14 -20.56 -45.08
C SER A 9 34.09 -19.91 -43.71
N ALA A 10 34.25 -18.60 -43.65
CA ALA A 10 33.99 -17.83 -42.44
C ALA A 10 32.53 -18.06 -42.06
N ILE A 11 32.32 -18.75 -40.92
CA ILE A 11 31.02 -18.79 -40.27
C ILE A 11 30.76 -17.35 -39.83
N GLY A 12 29.96 -16.61 -40.60
CA GLY A 12 29.50 -15.31 -40.19
C GLY A 12 28.82 -15.49 -38.84
N GLN A 13 29.34 -14.85 -37.79
CA GLN A 13 28.57 -14.68 -36.57
C GLN A 13 27.26 -14.02 -37.01
N GLU A 14 26.15 -14.75 -36.87
CA GLU A 14 24.83 -14.15 -36.98
C GLU A 14 24.82 -12.93 -36.06
N PRO A 15 24.33 -11.77 -36.54
CA PRO A 15 24.27 -10.58 -35.72
C PRO A 15 23.56 -10.93 -34.41
N THR A 16 24.25 -10.76 -33.29
CA THR A 16 23.65 -10.93 -31.97
C THR A 16 22.35 -10.14 -31.96
N PRO A 17 21.18 -10.78 -31.78
CA PRO A 17 19.90 -10.08 -31.86
C PRO A 17 19.94 -8.92 -30.87
N ALA A 18 19.49 -7.74 -31.32
CA ALA A 18 19.37 -6.58 -30.46
C ALA A 18 18.58 -6.96 -29.20
N PRO A 19 18.96 -6.46 -28.01
CA PRO A 19 18.25 -6.79 -26.77
C PRO A 19 16.76 -6.47 -26.93
N VAL A 20 15.93 -7.45 -26.58
CA VAL A 20 14.48 -7.31 -26.63
C VAL A 20 14.09 -6.27 -25.58
N SER A 21 13.44 -5.20 -26.07
CA SER A 21 12.79 -4.10 -25.33
C SER A 21 13.67 -3.13 -24.52
N VAL A 22 13.56 -1.84 -24.84
CA VAL A 22 13.83 -0.75 -23.89
C VAL A 22 12.51 -0.44 -23.21
N VAL A 23 12.43 -0.66 -21.89
CA VAL A 23 11.24 -0.27 -21.14
C VAL A 23 11.35 1.21 -20.78
N THR A 24 10.53 2.05 -21.41
CA THR A 24 10.43 3.48 -21.07
C THR A 24 9.22 3.71 -20.21
N VAL A 25 9.42 4.37 -19.06
CA VAL A 25 8.35 4.79 -18.15
C VAL A 25 8.16 6.28 -18.20
N GLU A 26 6.95 6.69 -18.56
CA GLU A 26 6.52 8.06 -18.48
C GLU A 26 5.60 8.23 -17.24
N PRO A 27 6.03 8.99 -16.22
CA PRO A 27 5.15 9.32 -15.11
C PRO A 27 3.99 10.18 -15.62
N SER A 28 2.77 9.81 -15.26
CA SER A 28 1.54 10.53 -15.65
C SER A 28 0.78 10.93 -14.39
N GLU A 29 0.54 12.22 -14.19
CA GLU A 29 -0.49 12.70 -13.25
C GLU A 29 -1.89 12.69 -13.88
N ALA A 30 -1.97 12.36 -15.16
CA ALA A 30 -3.17 12.53 -15.95
C ALA A 30 -4.15 11.36 -15.75
N THR A 31 -5.43 11.70 -15.60
CA THR A 31 -6.56 10.76 -15.72
C THR A 31 -6.78 10.32 -17.16
N ALA A 32 -6.07 10.92 -18.12
CA ALA A 32 -6.04 10.51 -19.51
C ALA A 32 -4.65 10.76 -20.11
N ALA A 33 -4.11 9.79 -20.82
CA ALA A 33 -2.87 9.96 -21.58
C ALA A 33 -3.20 9.98 -23.08
N GLN A 34 -2.55 10.85 -23.84
CA GLN A 34 -2.61 10.80 -25.29
C GLN A 34 -1.56 9.80 -25.77
N VAL A 35 -2.02 8.68 -26.32
CA VAL A 35 -1.18 7.61 -26.87
C VAL A 35 -1.38 7.63 -28.37
N ASP A 36 -0.32 7.94 -29.10
CA ASP A 36 -0.28 7.92 -30.57
C ASP A 36 -1.50 8.65 -31.19
N GLY A 37 -1.76 9.86 -30.69
CA GLY A 37 -2.86 10.73 -31.15
C GLY A 37 -4.25 10.42 -30.58
N ARG A 38 -4.44 9.33 -29.81
CA ARG A 38 -5.72 8.96 -29.20
C ARG A 38 -5.73 9.16 -27.69
N TRP A 39 -6.84 9.67 -27.16
CA TRP A 39 -7.03 9.83 -25.72
C TRP A 39 -7.45 8.51 -25.08
N VAL A 40 -6.62 8.00 -24.16
CA VAL A 40 -6.96 6.86 -23.30
C VAL A 40 -7.28 7.41 -21.92
N VAL A 41 -8.56 7.34 -21.54
CA VAL A 41 -9.06 7.86 -20.27
C VAL A 41 -9.10 6.72 -19.26
N ALA A 42 -8.37 6.85 -18.17
CA ALA A 42 -8.52 6.00 -17.00
C ALA A 42 -9.81 6.40 -16.28
N SER A 43 -10.62 5.43 -15.84
CA SER A 43 -11.87 5.71 -15.12
C SER A 43 -11.62 6.68 -13.96
N GLU A 44 -12.57 7.58 -13.65
CA GLU A 44 -12.42 8.68 -12.66
C GLU A 44 -11.89 8.25 -11.28
N THR A 45 -11.97 6.97 -10.93
CA THR A 45 -11.48 6.38 -9.67
C THR A 45 -10.08 5.76 -9.74
N ARG A 46 -9.42 5.70 -10.90
CA ARG A 46 -8.11 5.04 -11.09
C ARG A 46 -7.22 5.87 -12.00
N ARG A 47 -6.30 6.65 -11.43
CA ARG A 47 -5.30 7.41 -12.21
C ARG A 47 -4.30 6.44 -12.85
N LEU A 48 -3.98 6.65 -14.13
CA LEU A 48 -2.87 5.96 -14.81
C LEU A 48 -1.57 6.57 -14.27
N ALA A 49 -0.82 5.76 -13.53
CA ALA A 49 0.35 6.22 -12.78
C ALA A 49 1.67 6.02 -13.54
N ALA A 50 1.72 5.00 -14.39
CA ALA A 50 2.87 4.74 -15.25
C ALA A 50 2.42 4.12 -16.56
N LEU A 51 3.09 4.48 -17.64
CA LEU A 51 3.03 3.81 -18.93
C LEU A 51 4.28 2.94 -19.10
N ILE A 52 4.12 1.71 -19.54
CA ILE A 52 5.21 0.76 -19.80
C ILE A 52 5.15 0.44 -21.30
N ARG A 53 6.12 0.96 -22.06
CA ARG A 53 6.33 0.55 -23.46
C ARG A 53 7.26 -0.65 -23.50
N VAL A 54 6.90 -1.66 -24.29
CA VAL A 54 7.73 -2.81 -24.59
C VAL A 54 7.95 -2.83 -26.10
N ASP A 55 9.14 -2.42 -26.51
CA ASP A 55 9.54 -2.38 -27.91
C ASP A 55 9.85 -3.80 -28.44
N GLY A 56 9.52 -4.05 -29.71
CA GLY A 56 9.84 -5.28 -30.43
C GLY A 56 8.67 -6.27 -30.61
N GLU A 57 8.95 -7.39 -31.29
CA GLU A 57 7.96 -8.40 -31.71
C GLU A 57 7.78 -9.55 -30.70
N ALA A 58 7.99 -9.31 -29.40
CA ALA A 58 7.82 -10.38 -28.40
C ALA A 58 6.40 -10.99 -28.50
N LYS A 59 6.31 -12.31 -28.71
CA LYS A 59 5.02 -13.02 -28.81
C LYS A 59 4.24 -12.99 -27.51
N PHE A 60 4.93 -13.01 -26.37
CA PHE A 60 4.30 -12.95 -25.05
C PHE A 60 4.96 -11.86 -24.22
N VAL A 61 4.13 -11.07 -23.54
CA VAL A 61 4.57 -10.07 -22.58
C VAL A 61 3.69 -10.18 -21.35
N ILE A 62 4.32 -10.35 -20.21
CA ILE A 62 3.71 -10.37 -18.88
C ILE A 62 4.27 -9.17 -18.12
N VAL A 63 3.40 -8.43 -17.45
CA VAL A 63 3.78 -7.31 -16.60
C VAL A 63 3.26 -7.61 -15.20
N ASP A 64 4.18 -7.98 -14.31
CA ASP A 64 3.88 -8.23 -12.91
C ASP A 64 4.22 -6.98 -12.11
N VAL A 65 3.27 -6.50 -11.31
CA VAL A 65 3.48 -5.36 -10.41
C VAL A 65 3.51 -5.86 -8.99
N MET A 66 4.65 -5.64 -8.34
CA MET A 66 4.92 -6.08 -6.99
C MET A 66 5.14 -4.86 -6.10
N PHE A 67 4.65 -4.89 -4.86
CA PHE A 67 5.02 -3.91 -3.85
C PHE A 67 6.27 -4.39 -3.12
N ARG A 68 7.19 -3.46 -2.87
CA ARG A 68 8.37 -3.73 -2.05
C ARG A 68 7.93 -3.86 -0.59
N ILE A 69 8.37 -4.92 0.08
CA ILE A 69 8.23 -5.06 1.53
C ILE A 69 9.59 -4.87 2.23
N GLU A 70 9.57 -4.48 3.50
CA GLU A 70 10.76 -4.04 4.25
C GLU A 70 11.91 -5.05 4.32
N ASN A 71 11.62 -6.35 4.21
CA ASN A 71 12.67 -7.38 4.16
C ASN A 71 13.40 -7.44 2.80
N GLY A 72 13.16 -6.47 1.91
CA GLY A 72 13.69 -6.43 0.55
C GLY A 72 13.03 -7.41 -0.42
N SER A 73 12.02 -8.17 0.03
CA SER A 73 11.24 -9.05 -0.84
C SER A 73 10.11 -8.28 -1.53
N PHE A 74 9.50 -8.94 -2.51
CA PHE A 74 8.41 -8.37 -3.30
C PHE A 74 7.17 -9.27 -3.18
N LYS A 75 5.99 -8.67 -3.08
CA LYS A 75 4.71 -9.37 -3.08
C LYS A 75 3.79 -8.78 -4.14
N LEU A 76 2.88 -9.59 -4.68
CA LEU A 76 1.93 -9.13 -5.69
C LEU A 76 1.08 -7.98 -5.12
N ALA A 77 1.07 -6.83 -5.79
CA ALA A 77 0.37 -5.66 -5.31
C ALA A 77 -1.15 -5.84 -5.42
N ARG A 78 -1.84 -5.81 -4.28
CA ARG A 78 -3.32 -5.80 -4.24
C ARG A 78 -3.82 -4.40 -4.57
N GLY A 79 -4.87 -4.30 -5.38
CA GLY A 79 -5.45 -3.02 -5.79
C GLY A 79 -4.71 -2.31 -6.93
N VAL A 80 -3.62 -2.89 -7.44
CA VAL A 80 -2.97 -2.43 -8.68
C VAL A 80 -3.58 -3.14 -9.88
N SER A 81 -3.84 -2.39 -10.94
CA SER A 81 -4.34 -2.90 -12.21
C SER A 81 -3.34 -2.59 -13.32
N VAL A 82 -3.05 -3.59 -14.14
CA VAL A 82 -2.29 -3.46 -15.38
C VAL A 82 -3.26 -3.62 -16.55
N THR A 83 -3.28 -2.63 -17.43
CA THR A 83 -4.20 -2.60 -18.58
C THR A 83 -3.38 -2.52 -19.85
N ALA A 84 -3.57 -3.47 -20.77
CA ALA A 84 -2.99 -3.36 -22.10
C ALA A 84 -3.66 -2.22 -22.87
N LEU A 85 -2.87 -1.33 -23.46
CA LEU A 85 -3.32 -0.16 -24.20
C LEU A 85 -2.99 -0.30 -25.69
N PRO A 86 -3.79 0.31 -26.59
CA PRO A 86 -3.43 0.38 -28.01
C PRO A 86 -2.10 1.11 -28.22
N ALA A 87 -1.28 0.63 -29.16
CA ALA A 87 -0.03 1.26 -29.58
C ALA A 87 0.16 1.06 -31.09
N GLU A 88 0.74 2.05 -31.77
CA GLU A 88 1.07 1.95 -33.20
C GLU A 88 2.23 1.00 -33.48
N ALA A 89 3.14 0.84 -32.52
CA ALA A 89 4.25 -0.11 -32.55
C ALA A 89 4.52 -0.68 -31.15
N GLY A 90 4.96 -1.93 -31.10
CA GLY A 90 5.26 -2.64 -29.84
C GLY A 90 4.02 -2.94 -29.00
N ARG A 91 4.19 -2.95 -27.67
CA ARG A 91 3.08 -3.09 -26.71
C ARG A 91 3.15 -1.99 -25.68
N LEU A 92 1.99 -1.50 -25.26
CA LEU A 92 1.87 -0.49 -24.21
C LEU A 92 0.99 -1.02 -23.07
N PHE A 93 1.43 -0.82 -21.84
CA PHE A 93 0.68 -1.16 -20.65
C PHE A 93 0.53 0.06 -19.75
N GLY A 94 -0.69 0.31 -19.28
CA GLY A 94 -0.96 1.29 -18.24
C GLY A 94 -1.00 0.62 -16.87
N VAL A 95 -0.26 1.16 -15.91
CA VAL A 95 -0.32 0.73 -14.50
C VAL A 95 -1.09 1.78 -13.72
N SER A 96 -2.07 1.32 -12.94
CA SER A 96 -2.87 2.18 -12.05
C SER A 96 -3.01 1.52 -10.69
N GLY A 97 -3.02 2.31 -9.62
CA GLY A 97 -3.13 1.80 -8.27
C GLY A 97 -3.07 2.91 -7.22
N PRO A 98 -3.14 2.55 -5.93
CA PRO A 98 -2.95 3.49 -4.83
C PRO A 98 -1.57 4.13 -4.82
N ALA A 99 -1.40 5.22 -4.07
CA ALA A 99 -0.11 5.88 -3.94
C ALA A 99 0.92 4.97 -3.26
N GLY A 100 2.16 4.93 -3.77
CA GLY A 100 3.23 4.09 -3.23
C GLY A 100 4.37 3.78 -4.22
N GLU A 101 5.41 3.12 -3.70
CA GLU A 101 6.53 2.60 -4.48
C GLU A 101 6.29 1.15 -4.91
N TYR A 102 6.42 0.87 -6.20
CA TYR A 102 6.19 -0.45 -6.77
C TYR A 102 7.39 -0.89 -7.61
N LEU A 103 7.74 -2.18 -7.52
CA LEU A 103 8.61 -2.84 -8.48
C LEU A 103 7.74 -3.45 -9.57
N VAL A 104 7.97 -3.06 -10.81
CA VAL A 104 7.38 -3.70 -11.98
C VAL A 104 8.43 -4.64 -12.56
N GLU A 105 8.06 -5.92 -12.69
CA GLU A 105 8.82 -6.90 -13.46
C GLU A 105 8.11 -7.12 -14.81
N VAL A 106 8.82 -6.83 -15.90
CA VAL A 106 8.35 -7.08 -17.26
C VAL A 106 9.04 -8.33 -17.77
N VAL A 107 8.26 -9.34 -18.14
CA VAL A 107 8.76 -10.58 -18.72
C VAL A 107 8.31 -10.66 -20.17
N SER A 108 9.26 -10.55 -21.08
CA SER A 108 9.06 -10.70 -22.52
C SER A 108 9.56 -12.08 -22.95
N SER A 109 8.76 -12.83 -23.70
CA SER A 109 9.13 -14.15 -24.20
C SER A 109 8.80 -14.29 -25.68
N ASP A 110 9.76 -14.82 -26.42
CA ASP A 110 9.60 -15.26 -27.81
C ASP A 110 10.22 -16.66 -28.00
N PRO A 111 9.58 -17.59 -28.72
CA PRO A 111 10.11 -18.94 -28.94
C PRO A 111 11.46 -18.99 -29.66
N ASN A 112 11.77 -17.98 -30.47
CA ASN A 112 12.99 -17.90 -31.27
C ASN A 112 14.06 -17.02 -30.59
N LEU A 113 13.64 -15.99 -29.85
CA LEU A 113 14.55 -15.01 -29.22
C LEU A 113 14.79 -15.27 -27.72
N GLY A 114 14.04 -16.18 -27.11
CA GLY A 114 14.17 -16.53 -25.69
C GLY A 114 13.34 -15.65 -24.75
N VAL A 115 13.72 -15.63 -23.47
CA VAL A 115 13.03 -14.89 -22.40
C VAL A 115 13.92 -13.76 -21.90
N VAL A 116 13.36 -12.56 -21.84
CA VAL A 116 13.99 -11.37 -21.25
C VAL A 116 13.16 -10.90 -20.07
N LYS A 117 13.84 -10.54 -18.98
CA LYS A 117 13.23 -9.97 -17.79
C LYS A 117 13.84 -8.61 -17.52
N ASP A 118 12.98 -7.61 -17.35
CA ASP A 118 13.39 -6.28 -16.93
C ASP A 118 12.67 -5.90 -15.64
N LYS A 119 13.32 -5.09 -14.82
CA LYS A 119 12.82 -4.68 -13.51
C LYS A 119 13.01 -3.19 -13.36
N LEU A 120 11.94 -2.51 -12.97
CA LEU A 120 11.97 -1.07 -12.74
C LEU A 120 11.12 -0.71 -11.53
N THR A 121 11.48 0.39 -10.87
CA THR A 121 10.71 0.93 -9.76
C THR A 121 9.90 2.12 -10.25
N ILE A 122 8.59 2.12 -9.98
CA ILE A 122 7.69 3.25 -10.22
C ILE A 122 7.18 3.82 -8.90
N GLN A 123 6.90 5.12 -8.90
CA GLN A 123 6.15 5.80 -7.85
C GLN A 123 4.77 6.15 -8.39
N ILE A 124 3.73 5.74 -7.69
CA ILE A 124 2.35 6.15 -7.97
C ILE A 124 1.97 7.23 -6.94
N GLY A 125 1.57 8.41 -7.40
CA GLY A 125 1.16 9.51 -6.52
C GLY A 125 2.25 10.00 -5.55
N LYS A 126 1.87 10.93 -4.66
CA LYS A 126 2.71 11.34 -3.53
C LYS A 126 2.42 10.40 -2.37
N ARG A 127 3.45 9.74 -1.81
CA ARG A 127 3.31 9.05 -0.52
C ARG A 127 2.81 10.11 0.49
N PRO A 128 1.69 9.91 1.19
CA PRO A 128 1.32 10.80 2.28
C PRO A 128 2.50 10.84 3.25
N ASP A 129 2.99 12.03 3.57
CA ASP A 129 3.92 12.17 4.68
C ASP A 129 3.22 11.56 5.90
N PRO A 130 3.95 10.82 6.77
CA PRO A 130 3.37 10.42 8.05
C PRO A 130 2.78 11.67 8.69
N PRO A 131 1.55 11.63 9.22
CA PRO A 131 1.05 12.76 9.97
C PRO A 131 2.05 13.00 11.09
N THR A 132 2.76 14.13 11.03
CA THR A 132 3.50 14.63 12.19
C THR A 132 2.44 14.83 13.25
N PRO A 133 2.55 14.21 14.44
CA PRO A 133 1.71 14.61 15.55
C PRO A 133 2.04 16.08 15.80
N ASP A 134 1.12 16.99 15.48
CA ASP A 134 1.03 18.18 16.31
C ASP A 134 0.85 17.65 17.73
N ASP A 135 1.64 18.13 18.70
CA ASP A 135 1.40 17.83 20.11
C ASP A 135 -0.08 18.11 20.35
N PRO A 136 -0.92 17.07 20.55
CA PRO A 136 -2.32 17.33 20.67
C PRO A 136 -2.49 18.09 21.97
N ASP A 137 -3.09 19.28 21.90
CA ASP A 137 -3.67 19.89 23.09
C ASP A 137 -4.45 18.78 23.80
N PRO A 138 -4.15 18.46 25.06
CA PRO A 138 -4.84 17.39 25.76
C PRO A 138 -6.32 17.73 25.72
N PRO A 139 -7.18 16.93 25.06
CA PRO A 139 -8.58 17.29 24.98
C PRO A 139 -9.12 17.33 26.39
N ALA A 140 -9.98 18.31 26.65
CA ALA A 140 -10.66 18.40 27.92
C ALA A 140 -11.31 17.04 28.23
N PRO A 141 -11.38 16.61 29.50
CA PRO A 141 -11.93 15.31 29.90
C PRO A 141 -13.31 14.98 29.29
N ASP A 142 -14.03 15.99 28.82
CA ASP A 142 -15.38 15.90 28.28
C ASP A 142 -15.48 15.78 26.75
N ASP A 143 -14.39 15.96 26.00
CA ASP A 143 -14.41 15.89 24.52
C ASP A 143 -14.04 14.52 23.95
N VAL A 144 -13.85 13.49 24.77
CA VAL A 144 -13.65 12.12 24.27
C VAL A 144 -14.97 11.46 23.86
N PRO A 145 -15.03 10.75 22.71
CA PRO A 145 -16.28 10.20 22.17
C PRO A 145 -16.97 9.17 23.07
N PHE A 146 -16.22 8.52 23.97
CA PHE A 146 -16.78 7.59 24.93
C PHE A 146 -16.09 7.74 26.29
N LYS A 147 -16.78 7.28 27.34
CA LYS A 147 -16.29 7.29 28.73
C LYS A 147 -15.94 5.86 29.16
N SER A 148 -14.97 5.74 30.07
CA SER A 148 -14.56 4.47 30.67
C SER A 148 -14.08 4.70 32.10
N ASP A 149 -14.37 3.76 33.00
CA ASP A 149 -13.94 3.85 34.41
C ASP A 149 -12.43 3.61 34.62
N GLY A 150 -11.77 3.05 33.61
CA GLY A 150 -10.32 2.87 33.55
C GLY A 150 -9.83 3.03 32.11
N LEU A 151 -8.55 2.78 31.88
CA LEU A 151 -7.97 2.99 30.55
C LEU A 151 -8.62 2.09 29.50
N ALA A 152 -9.24 2.69 28.49
CA ALA A 152 -9.83 2.01 27.35
C ALA A 152 -9.36 2.66 26.05
N VAL A 153 -9.09 1.84 25.04
CA VAL A 153 -8.50 2.26 23.76
C VAL A 153 -9.30 1.65 22.62
N MET A 154 -9.78 2.50 21.73
CA MET A 154 -10.45 2.09 20.50
C MET A 154 -9.73 2.72 19.31
N VAL A 155 -9.29 1.90 18.37
CA VAL A 155 -8.71 2.34 17.10
C VAL A 155 -9.64 1.94 15.97
N VAL A 156 -9.97 2.89 15.10
CA VAL A 156 -10.69 2.64 13.86
C VAL A 156 -9.73 2.86 12.70
N LYS A 157 -9.68 1.91 11.77
CA LYS A 157 -8.81 1.97 10.59
C LYS A 157 -9.52 1.35 9.39
N GLU A 158 -9.14 1.74 8.18
CA GLU A 158 -9.56 1.06 6.95
C GLU A 158 -8.59 -0.09 6.67
N ALA A 159 -9.02 -1.36 6.77
CA ALA A 159 -8.07 -2.47 6.65
C ALA A 159 -7.47 -2.63 5.25
N SER A 160 -8.17 -2.22 4.19
CA SER A 160 -7.58 -2.21 2.85
C SER A 160 -6.50 -1.12 2.68
N GLY A 161 -6.52 -0.10 3.55
CA GLY A 161 -5.57 1.01 3.60
C GLY A 161 -4.28 0.72 4.36
N ASP A 162 -4.18 -0.39 5.10
CA ASP A 162 -3.00 -0.74 5.92
C ASP A 162 -1.68 -0.75 5.12
N ALA A 163 -1.74 -1.14 3.84
CA ALA A 163 -0.59 -1.18 2.95
C ALA A 163 -0.11 0.23 2.51
N LEU A 164 -0.96 1.24 2.67
CA LEU A 164 -0.69 2.63 2.31
C LEU A 164 -0.11 3.44 3.48
N LEU A 165 -0.22 2.90 4.70
CA LEU A 165 0.33 3.56 5.88
C LEU A 165 1.87 3.57 5.83
N PRO A 166 2.52 4.63 6.33
CA PRO A 166 3.94 4.58 6.63
C PRO A 166 4.28 3.35 7.47
N ALA A 167 5.42 2.71 7.20
CA ALA A 167 5.77 1.45 7.85
C ALA A 167 5.85 1.59 9.38
N GLU A 168 6.39 2.71 9.87
CA GLU A 168 6.46 3.03 11.30
C GLU A 168 5.07 3.10 11.95
N GLN A 169 4.08 3.64 11.24
CA GLN A 169 2.70 3.73 11.72
C GLN A 169 2.00 2.37 11.65
N SER A 170 2.20 1.61 10.56
CA SER A 170 1.67 0.24 10.41
C SER A 170 2.23 -0.71 11.48
N ASN A 171 3.47 -0.49 11.92
CA ASN A 171 4.12 -1.27 12.97
C ASN A 171 3.41 -1.14 14.33
N ILE A 172 2.62 -0.09 14.57
CA ILE A 172 1.80 0.04 15.78
C ILE A 172 0.86 -1.15 15.95
N PHE A 173 0.18 -1.58 14.88
CA PHE A 173 -0.79 -2.68 14.92
C PHE A 173 -0.14 -4.05 15.13
N ARG A 174 1.13 -4.19 14.76
CA ARG A 174 1.87 -5.47 14.79
C ARG A 174 2.78 -5.58 16.01
N SER A 175 3.08 -4.46 16.65
CA SER A 175 4.02 -4.34 17.75
C SER A 175 3.61 -5.19 18.96
N VAL A 176 4.50 -6.10 19.36
CA VAL A 176 4.38 -6.86 20.61
C VAL A 176 4.39 -5.91 21.81
N LYS A 177 5.28 -4.90 21.79
CA LYS A 177 5.38 -3.87 22.83
C LYS A 177 4.04 -3.16 23.08
N VAL A 178 3.36 -2.73 22.01
CA VAL A 178 2.04 -2.09 22.11
C VAL A 178 0.99 -3.05 22.67
N ARG A 179 0.95 -4.27 22.15
CA ARG A 179 -0.01 -5.29 22.59
C ARG A 179 0.15 -5.64 24.06
N ASP A 180 1.38 -5.88 24.51
CA ASP A 180 1.68 -6.25 25.91
C ASP A 180 1.38 -5.09 26.86
N TRP A 181 1.69 -3.86 26.45
CA TRP A 181 1.35 -2.67 27.21
C TRP A 181 -0.18 -2.53 27.35
N LEU A 182 -0.94 -2.60 26.25
CA LEU A 182 -2.40 -2.47 26.29
C LEU A 182 -3.04 -3.59 27.13
N ASN A 183 -2.60 -4.83 26.97
CA ASN A 183 -3.10 -5.97 27.74
C ASN A 183 -2.89 -5.83 29.25
N SER A 184 -1.80 -5.17 29.65
CA SER A 184 -1.42 -4.99 31.07
C SER A 184 -2.06 -3.77 31.72
N ASN A 185 -2.44 -2.75 30.93
CA ASN A 185 -2.85 -1.46 31.44
C ASN A 185 -4.32 -1.11 31.18
N CYS A 186 -4.95 -1.68 30.14
CA CYS A 186 -6.35 -1.43 29.88
C CYS A 186 -7.26 -2.11 30.91
N THR A 187 -8.33 -1.42 31.31
CA THR A 187 -9.40 -2.01 32.10
C THR A 187 -10.06 -3.17 31.34
N LYS A 188 -10.84 -4.01 32.02
CA LYS A 188 -11.61 -5.06 31.36
C LYS A 188 -12.90 -4.49 30.77
N ALA A 189 -13.21 -4.87 29.54
CA ALA A 189 -14.53 -4.69 28.96
C ALA A 189 -15.50 -5.75 29.51
N SER A 190 -16.78 -5.67 29.12
CA SER A 190 -17.83 -6.59 29.57
C SER A 190 -17.59 -8.06 29.20
N ASP A 191 -16.68 -8.35 28.26
CA ASP A 191 -16.22 -9.70 27.89
C ASP A 191 -15.00 -10.20 28.70
N ASN A 192 -14.59 -9.46 29.73
CA ASN A 192 -13.43 -9.75 30.57
C ASN A 192 -12.07 -9.73 29.83
N ASN A 193 -12.04 -9.25 28.59
CA ASN A 193 -10.81 -8.95 27.85
C ASN A 193 -10.39 -7.50 28.11
N PRO A 194 -9.09 -7.16 27.96
CA PRO A 194 -8.64 -5.76 28.02
C PRO A 194 -9.46 -4.91 27.04
N PHE A 195 -9.89 -3.72 27.44
CA PHE A 195 -10.66 -2.79 26.61
C PHE A 195 -9.73 -2.05 25.64
N CYS A 196 -9.06 -2.82 24.80
CA CYS A 196 -8.27 -2.33 23.67
C CYS A 196 -8.69 -3.07 22.40
N ARG A 197 -9.22 -2.34 21.41
CA ARG A 197 -9.62 -2.94 20.12
C ARG A 197 -9.15 -2.08 18.96
N THR A 198 -8.89 -2.74 17.84
CA THR A 198 -8.65 -2.12 16.54
C THR A 198 -9.61 -2.75 15.56
N TRP A 199 -10.57 -1.97 15.05
CA TRP A 199 -11.61 -2.46 14.16
C TRP A 199 -11.61 -1.70 12.84
N ASP A 200 -12.15 -2.37 11.82
CA ASP A 200 -12.32 -1.80 10.49
C ASP A 200 -13.40 -0.70 10.52
N ASP A 201 -13.27 0.33 9.70
CA ASP A 201 -14.26 1.40 9.64
C ASP A 201 -15.54 0.96 8.92
N ASP A 202 -15.49 -0.12 8.13
CA ASP A 202 -16.65 -0.63 7.39
C ASP A 202 -17.47 -1.70 8.15
N TYR A 203 -17.11 -2.03 9.41
CA TYR A 203 -17.82 -3.04 10.19
C TYR A 203 -19.31 -2.68 10.34
N THR A 204 -20.15 -3.62 9.88
CA THR A 204 -21.62 -3.53 9.90
C THR A 204 -22.20 -4.01 11.22
N ASP A 205 -23.46 -3.67 11.51
CA ASP A 205 -24.15 -4.18 12.70
C ASP A 205 -24.19 -5.72 12.75
N ALA A 206 -24.26 -6.38 11.60
CA ALA A 206 -24.16 -7.84 11.51
C ALA A 206 -22.79 -8.37 11.95
N THR A 207 -21.71 -7.66 11.59
CA THR A 207 -20.33 -7.99 12.01
C THR A 207 -20.17 -7.81 13.52
N LEU A 208 -20.86 -6.81 14.08
CA LEU A 208 -20.77 -6.44 15.50
C LEU A 208 -21.76 -7.19 16.41
N ALA A 209 -22.63 -8.04 15.86
CA ALA A 209 -23.76 -8.63 16.59
C ALA A 209 -23.35 -9.43 17.84
N ASN A 210 -22.15 -10.03 17.83
CA ASN A 210 -21.62 -10.82 18.95
C ASN A 210 -20.56 -10.07 19.77
N ALA A 211 -20.29 -8.81 19.43
CA ALA A 211 -19.29 -8.03 20.14
C ALA A 211 -19.89 -7.43 21.42
N PRO A 212 -19.06 -7.16 22.45
CA PRO A 212 -19.54 -6.63 23.72
C PRO A 212 -20.11 -5.22 23.52
N SER A 213 -21.27 -4.93 24.13
CA SER A 213 -22.05 -3.71 23.81
C SER A 213 -21.32 -2.41 24.16
N ASP A 214 -20.52 -2.40 25.23
CA ASP A 214 -19.62 -1.31 25.62
C ASP A 214 -18.54 -1.06 24.56
N VAL A 215 -17.94 -2.12 24.02
CA VAL A 215 -16.96 -2.04 22.94
C VAL A 215 -17.60 -1.57 21.63
N VAL A 216 -18.80 -2.05 21.30
CA VAL A 216 -19.58 -1.59 20.13
C VAL A 216 -19.91 -0.10 20.24
N ALA A 217 -20.31 0.37 21.43
CA ALA A 217 -20.58 1.79 21.66
C ALA A 217 -19.32 2.64 21.47
N ALA A 218 -18.18 2.21 22.04
CA ALA A 218 -16.90 2.88 21.88
C ALA A 218 -16.46 2.95 20.41
N TYR A 219 -16.64 1.86 19.64
CA TYR A 219 -16.37 1.83 18.20
C TYR A 219 -17.22 2.83 17.44
N LYS A 220 -18.56 2.80 17.61
CA LYS A 220 -19.47 3.71 16.91
C LYS A 220 -19.16 5.18 17.22
N ALA A 221 -18.85 5.49 18.47
CA ALA A 221 -18.47 6.84 18.89
C ALA A 221 -17.13 7.28 18.27
N THR A 222 -16.12 6.40 18.32
CA THR A 222 -14.79 6.65 17.72
C THR A 222 -14.89 6.86 16.22
N LYS A 223 -15.63 5.99 15.51
CA LYS A 223 -15.87 6.10 14.07
C LYS A 223 -16.59 7.41 13.71
N THR A 224 -17.59 7.81 14.49
CA THR A 224 -18.33 9.06 14.26
C THR A 224 -17.45 10.29 14.46
N ALA A 225 -16.50 10.25 15.40
CA ALA A 225 -15.58 11.36 15.67
C ALA A 225 -14.39 11.42 14.71
N ALA A 226 -14.09 10.32 14.00
CA ALA A 226 -12.92 10.21 13.16
C ALA A 226 -12.97 11.21 11.99
N LYS A 227 -11.92 12.03 11.87
CA LYS A 227 -11.76 13.01 10.76
C LYS A 227 -10.81 12.49 9.67
N SER A 228 -9.98 11.52 10.01
CA SER A 228 -9.06 10.81 9.14
C SER A 228 -8.86 9.39 9.68
N LEU A 229 -8.39 8.47 8.85
CA LEU A 229 -8.04 7.12 9.28
C LEU A 229 -6.54 6.88 9.07
N PRO A 230 -5.88 6.14 9.97
CA PRO A 230 -6.42 5.55 11.21
C PRO A 230 -6.67 6.60 12.32
N TRP A 231 -7.74 6.41 13.09
CA TRP A 231 -8.13 7.26 14.22
C TRP A 231 -8.08 6.47 15.52
N VAL A 232 -7.58 7.08 16.60
CA VAL A 232 -7.56 6.48 17.93
C VAL A 232 -8.29 7.34 18.94
N CYS A 233 -9.09 6.67 19.76
CA CYS A 233 -9.68 7.23 20.97
C CYS A 233 -9.15 6.49 22.20
N VAL A 234 -8.62 7.23 23.16
CA VAL A 234 -8.16 6.74 24.45
C VAL A 234 -9.01 7.43 25.51
N ALA A 235 -9.71 6.67 26.35
CA ALA A 235 -10.56 7.20 27.40
C ALA A 235 -10.17 6.61 28.75
N ASN A 236 -10.19 7.42 29.79
CA ASN A 236 -10.15 6.99 31.18
C ASN A 236 -11.19 7.79 32.00
N LYS A 237 -11.16 7.65 33.33
CA LYS A 237 -12.12 8.31 34.23
C LYS A 237 -12.01 9.84 34.29
N SER A 238 -10.85 10.41 33.97
CA SER A 238 -10.51 11.81 34.23
C SER A 238 -9.99 12.59 33.02
N LYS A 239 -9.58 11.92 31.94
CA LYS A 239 -8.95 12.47 30.74
C LYS A 239 -9.20 11.54 29.55
N GLY A 240 -8.87 12.02 28.36
CA GLY A 240 -8.78 11.14 27.21
C GLY A 240 -8.08 11.81 26.04
N PHE A 241 -8.12 11.15 24.89
CA PHE A 241 -7.61 11.61 23.61
C PHE A 241 -8.50 11.09 22.48
N SER A 242 -8.69 11.90 21.44
CA SER A 242 -9.37 11.52 20.20
C SER A 242 -8.68 12.22 19.04
N GLY A 243 -7.96 11.46 18.22
CA GLY A 243 -7.14 12.03 17.16
C GLY A 243 -6.59 10.99 16.18
N PRO A 244 -5.81 11.43 15.18
CA PRO A 244 -5.09 10.53 14.29
C PRO A 244 -4.19 9.57 15.08
N LEU A 245 -4.00 8.36 14.57
CA LEU A 245 -3.03 7.44 15.15
C LEU A 245 -1.61 8.05 15.06
N PRO A 246 -0.79 8.01 16.13
CA PRO A 246 0.58 8.48 16.08
C PRO A 246 1.41 7.83 14.97
N GLY A 247 2.46 8.51 14.51
CA GLY A 247 3.26 8.07 13.36
C GLY A 247 4.14 6.84 13.60
N ASN A 248 4.39 6.47 14.86
CA ASN A 248 5.24 5.35 15.23
C ASN A 248 4.87 4.73 16.60
N VAL A 249 5.50 3.59 16.91
CA VAL A 249 5.27 2.82 18.14
C VAL A 249 5.59 3.62 19.41
N ASP A 250 6.68 4.38 19.43
CA ASP A 250 7.14 5.04 20.66
C ASP A 250 6.24 6.22 21.01
N ASP A 251 5.81 7.01 20.03
CA ASP A 251 4.86 8.10 20.24
C ASP A 251 3.48 7.58 20.63
N PHE A 252 3.08 6.42 20.10
CA PHE A 252 1.85 5.78 20.56
C PHE A 252 1.94 5.31 22.02
N ILE A 253 3.06 4.72 22.44
CA ILE A 253 3.27 4.35 23.85
C ILE A 253 3.29 5.60 24.75
N LYS A 254 3.99 6.68 24.35
CA LYS A 254 4.00 7.94 25.13
C LYS A 254 2.61 8.52 25.32
N LEU A 255 1.79 8.53 24.25
CA LEU A 255 0.39 8.94 24.32
C LEU A 255 -0.38 8.12 25.36
N LEU A 256 -0.23 6.79 25.33
CA LEU A 256 -0.90 5.88 26.25
C LEU A 256 -0.42 6.06 27.70
N GLU A 257 0.88 6.26 27.92
CA GLU A 257 1.47 6.51 29.24
C GLU A 257 1.00 7.84 29.84
N GLY A 258 0.83 8.88 29.03
CA GLY A 258 0.29 10.17 29.48
C GLY A 258 -1.18 10.13 29.90
N LEU A 259 -1.90 9.08 29.53
CA LEU A 259 -3.34 8.90 29.76
C LEU A 259 -3.68 7.70 30.66
N LYS A 260 -2.68 6.98 31.17
CA LYS A 260 -2.89 5.96 32.21
C LYS A 260 -3.23 6.61 33.55
#